data_AF-A0A351XBW9-F1
#
_entry.id   AF-A0A351XBW9-F1
#
_cell.length_a   1.000
_cell.length_b   1.000
_cell.length_c   1.000
_cell.angle_alpha   90.00
_cell.angle_beta   90.00
_cell.angle_gamma   90.00
#
_symmetry.space_group_name_H-M   'P 1'
#
loop_
_entity.id
_entity.type
_entity.pdbx_description
1 polymer ?
#
loop_
_entity_poly.entity_id
_entity_poly.type
_entity_poly.pdbx_seq_one_letter_code
_entity_poly.pdbx_strand_id
1 'polypeptide(L)'
;MKHSEIVGKMSLEQKAAFVSGYDYWHLEEAPELGLPKICITDGPHGLRKAKGKDYVPEEGETKSSAGIGLGNSVPTTCFPPAATSSCSWDEELLFEEGVAMAEECLKEKVSVILGPGTNIKRSPVCGRNFEYFSEDP
;
A
#
# COMPACT_ATOMS: atom_id res chain seq x y z
N MET A 1 -23.06 -13.13 1.23
CA MET A 1 -21.75 -12.83 1.86
C MET A 1 -21.02 -14.14 2.10
N LYS A 2 -19.73 -14.23 1.77
CA LYS A 2 -18.94 -15.47 1.90
C LYS A 2 -18.61 -15.86 3.35
N HIS A 3 -18.59 -14.89 4.28
CA HIS A 3 -18.18 -15.06 5.68
C HIS A 3 -19.16 -14.44 6.68
N SER A 4 -20.47 -14.67 6.50
CA SER A 4 -21.51 -14.10 7.38
C SER A 4 -21.42 -14.58 8.83
N GLU A 5 -20.84 -15.76 9.05
CA GLU A 5 -20.63 -16.36 10.37
C GLU A 5 -19.66 -15.55 11.25
N ILE A 6 -18.66 -14.90 10.65
CA ILE A 6 -17.71 -14.04 11.37
C ILE A 6 -18.42 -12.78 11.84
N VAL A 7 -19.12 -12.10 10.92
CA VAL A 7 -19.90 -10.89 11.22
C VAL A 7 -21.01 -11.17 12.24
N GLY A 8 -21.61 -12.36 12.20
CA GLY A 8 -22.63 -12.80 13.16
C GLY A 8 -22.10 -12.93 14.59
N LYS A 9 -20.81 -13.23 14.78
CA LYS A 9 -20.16 -13.35 16.09
C LYS A 9 -19.66 -12.01 16.65
N MET A 10 -19.58 -10.97 15.82
CA MET A 10 -19.11 -9.65 16.24
C MET A 10 -20.14 -8.90 17.09
N SER A 11 -19.66 -8.22 18.13
CA SER A 11 -20.45 -7.20 18.84
C SER A 11 -20.77 -6.01 17.93
N LEU A 12 -21.66 -5.13 18.36
CA LEU A 12 -21.97 -3.91 17.61
C LEU A 12 -20.74 -2.98 17.55
N GLU A 13 -20.00 -2.90 18.65
CA GLU A 13 -18.78 -2.11 18.79
C GLU A 13 -17.69 -2.61 17.84
N GLN A 14 -17.51 -3.93 17.72
CA GLN A 14 -16.57 -4.52 16.76
C GLN A 14 -16.97 -4.19 15.32
N LYS A 15 -18.26 -4.31 14.98
CA LYS A 15 -18.75 -3.94 13.65
C LYS A 15 -18.49 -2.47 13.34
N ALA A 16 -18.70 -1.59 14.32
CA ALA A 16 -18.44 -0.16 14.17
C ALA A 16 -16.94 0.15 14.01
N ALA A 17 -16.05 -0.56 14.72
CA ALA A 17 -14.61 -0.35 14.61
C ALA A 17 -14.08 -0.78 13.22
N PHE A 18 -14.55 -1.92 12.69
CA PHE A 18 -14.06 -2.50 11.43
C PHE A 18 -14.42 -1.71 10.17
N VAL A 19 -15.21 -0.63 10.27
CA VAL A 19 -15.49 0.31 9.17
C VAL A 19 -14.61 1.56 9.20
N SER A 20 -13.58 1.57 10.05
CA SER A 20 -12.53 2.59 10.12
C SER A 20 -11.14 1.94 10.19
N GLY A 21 -10.11 2.67 9.77
CA GLY A 21 -8.73 2.26 10.04
C GLY A 21 -8.43 2.34 11.53
N TYR A 22 -7.59 1.43 12.04
CA TYR A 22 -7.12 1.47 13.43
C TYR A 22 -6.08 2.57 13.63
N ASP A 23 -5.13 2.67 12.69
CA ASP A 23 -4.17 3.75 12.61
C ASP A 23 -3.97 4.14 11.13
N TYR A 24 -2.92 4.91 10.83
CA TYR A 24 -2.61 5.35 9.47
C TYR A 24 -2.43 4.21 8.45
N TRP A 25 -1.99 3.03 8.90
CA TRP A 25 -1.50 1.95 8.04
C TRP A 25 -2.03 0.56 8.43
N HIS A 26 -2.91 0.47 9.42
CA HIS A 26 -3.47 -0.81 9.86
C HIS A 26 -4.99 -0.77 9.96
N LEU A 27 -5.61 -1.89 9.56
CA LEU A 27 -7.02 -2.14 9.79
C LEU A 27 -7.26 -2.66 11.21
N GLU A 28 -8.52 -2.73 11.62
CA GLU A 28 -8.89 -3.36 12.88
C GLU A 28 -8.61 -4.87 12.90
N GLU A 29 -8.39 -5.41 14.09
CA GLU A 29 -8.19 -6.84 14.33
C GLU A 29 -9.22 -7.39 15.31
N ALA A 30 -9.50 -8.68 15.18
CA ALA A 30 -10.31 -9.45 16.13
C ALA A 30 -9.70 -10.86 16.23
N PRO A 31 -8.60 -11.03 16.98
CA PRO A 31 -7.86 -12.29 17.05
C PRO A 31 -8.73 -13.46 17.52
N GLU A 32 -9.69 -13.21 18.40
CA GLU A 32 -10.66 -14.20 18.89
C GLU A 32 -11.62 -14.71 17.80
N LEU A 33 -11.76 -13.96 16.71
CA LEU A 33 -12.49 -14.35 15.50
C LEU A 33 -11.57 -14.82 14.37
N GLY A 34 -10.26 -14.90 14.62
CA GLY A 34 -9.24 -15.27 13.63
C GLY A 34 -8.93 -14.16 12.62
N LEU A 35 -9.24 -12.89 12.94
CA LEU A 35 -8.95 -11.75 12.08
C LEU A 35 -7.66 -11.05 12.56
N PRO A 36 -6.53 -11.20 11.82
CA PRO A 36 -5.28 -10.57 12.21
C PRO A 36 -5.27 -9.08 11.88
N LYS A 37 -4.31 -8.35 12.47
CA LYS A 37 -3.97 -7.00 12.00
C LYS A 37 -3.51 -7.04 10.55
N ILE A 38 -4.13 -6.22 9.70
CA ILE A 38 -3.78 -6.09 8.29
C ILE A 38 -3.03 -4.78 8.10
N CYS A 39 -1.82 -4.84 7.54
CA CYS A 39 -1.06 -3.66 7.15
C CYS A 39 -1.39 -3.27 5.70
N ILE A 40 -1.67 -1.98 5.51
CA ILE A 40 -1.88 -1.33 4.23
C ILE A 40 -0.88 -0.19 4.09
N THR A 41 -0.30 0.04 2.91
CA THR A 41 0.60 1.18 2.71
C THR A 41 0.77 1.58 1.25
N ASP A 42 1.32 2.76 1.00
CA ASP A 42 1.59 3.26 -0.35
C ASP A 42 2.65 2.40 -1.07
N GLY A 43 2.76 2.44 -2.40
CA GLY A 43 1.91 3.20 -3.32
C GLY A 43 2.00 2.70 -4.76
N PRO A 44 1.56 3.51 -5.74
CA PRO A 44 1.29 3.04 -7.11
C PRO A 44 2.52 2.68 -7.95
N HIS A 45 3.74 3.04 -7.52
CA HIS A 45 4.99 2.79 -8.25
C HIS A 45 6.13 2.39 -7.30
N GLY A 46 5.79 1.57 -6.30
CA GLY A 46 6.73 1.05 -5.30
C GLY A 46 6.19 1.10 -3.87
N LEU A 47 6.67 0.17 -3.04
CA LEU A 47 6.29 0.07 -1.64
C LEU A 47 6.89 1.21 -0.81
N ARG A 48 6.11 1.85 0.07
CA ARG A 48 6.54 2.95 0.93
C ARG A 48 6.12 2.73 2.39
N LYS A 49 6.60 1.65 2.99
CA LYS A 49 6.37 1.34 4.40
C LYS A 49 7.32 2.11 5.31
N ALA A 50 6.79 2.76 6.34
CA ALA A 50 7.60 3.46 7.33
C ALA A 50 8.50 2.50 8.14
N LYS A 51 9.74 2.92 8.46
CA LYS A 51 10.63 2.15 9.35
C LYS A 51 10.00 2.08 10.75
N GLY A 52 9.49 0.91 11.12
CA GLY A 52 8.87 0.66 12.42
C GLY A 52 9.88 0.49 13.55
N LYS A 53 9.40 0.28 14.78
CA LYS A 53 10.27 0.01 15.96
C LYS A 53 11.19 -1.19 15.74
N ASP A 54 10.68 -2.20 15.05
CA ASP A 54 11.36 -3.48 14.78
C ASP A 54 12.29 -3.41 13.55
N TYR A 55 12.40 -2.24 12.91
CA TYR A 55 13.36 -2.05 11.83
C TYR A 55 14.80 -2.15 12.38
N VAL A 56 15.59 -3.00 11.75
CA VAL A 56 17.02 -3.15 11.99
C VAL A 56 17.76 -2.35 10.91
N PRO A 57 18.41 -1.23 11.25
CA PRO A 57 19.17 -0.45 10.29
C PRO A 57 20.36 -1.23 9.76
N GLU A 58 20.66 -1.05 8.48
CA GLU A 58 21.91 -1.52 7.90
C GLU A 58 23.11 -0.72 8.43
N GLU A 59 24.31 -1.24 8.26
CA GLU A 59 25.54 -0.63 8.76
C GLU A 59 25.73 0.77 8.15
N GLY A 60 25.75 1.80 9.01
CA GLY A 60 25.84 3.21 8.60
C GLY A 60 24.50 3.96 8.53
N GLU A 61 23.36 3.29 8.69
CA GLU A 61 22.06 3.95 8.78
C GLU A 61 21.76 4.47 10.20
N THR A 62 21.32 5.73 10.29
CA THR A 62 20.79 6.28 11.53
C THR A 62 19.29 5.98 11.65
N LYS A 63 18.84 5.53 12.83
CA LYS A 63 17.40 5.42 13.12
C LYS A 63 16.78 6.81 13.15
N SER A 64 16.17 7.20 12.04
CA SER A 64 15.25 8.34 11.99
C SER A 64 13.95 7.96 12.71
N SER A 65 13.53 8.75 13.69
CA SER A 65 12.21 8.64 14.33
C SER A 65 11.15 9.47 13.60
N ALA A 66 11.45 9.95 12.39
CA ALA A 66 10.67 10.97 11.69
C ALA A 66 9.43 10.38 11.00
N GLY A 67 8.42 10.00 11.78
CA GLY A 67 7.02 9.81 11.36
C GLY A 67 6.79 9.24 9.95
N ILE A 68 5.77 9.76 9.25
CA ILE A 68 5.41 9.42 7.86
C ILE A 68 6.22 10.31 6.88
N GLY A 69 7.45 10.70 7.26
CA GLY A 69 8.26 11.70 6.56
C GLY A 69 9.20 11.14 5.49
N LEU A 70 9.70 12.03 4.64
CA LEU A 70 10.79 11.75 3.68
C LEU A 70 12.00 11.16 4.42
N GLY A 71 12.56 10.07 3.87
CA GLY A 71 13.74 9.40 4.41
C GLY A 71 13.47 8.39 5.54
N ASN A 72 12.20 8.11 5.87
CA ASN A 72 11.83 7.13 6.89
C ASN A 72 11.10 5.90 6.34
N SER A 73 11.47 5.39 5.16
CA SER A 73 10.89 4.18 4.57
C SER A 73 11.88 3.02 4.54
N VAL A 74 11.38 1.79 4.65
CA VAL A 74 12.20 0.59 4.40
C VAL A 74 12.73 0.61 2.95
N PRO A 75 13.97 0.17 2.69
CA PRO A 75 14.53 0.14 1.34
C PRO A 75 13.72 -0.77 0.42
N THR A 76 13.28 -0.21 -0.70
CA THR A 76 12.32 -0.80 -1.66
C THR A 76 12.62 -0.25 -3.06
N THR A 77 12.16 -0.96 -4.09
CA THR A 77 12.33 -0.55 -5.49
C THR A 77 11.37 0.58 -5.81
N CYS A 78 11.91 1.68 -6.34
CA CYS A 78 11.14 2.79 -6.88
C CYS A 78 10.99 2.57 -8.39
N PHE A 79 9.81 2.14 -8.82
CA PHE A 79 9.50 1.91 -10.23
C PHE A 79 9.21 3.24 -10.95
N PRO A 80 9.27 3.27 -12.30
CA PRO A 80 8.81 4.43 -13.05
C PRO A 80 7.35 4.75 -12.69
N PRO A 81 6.97 6.01 -12.46
CA PRO A 81 5.58 6.36 -12.26
C PRO A 81 4.72 5.99 -13.48
N ALA A 82 3.42 5.80 -13.27
CA ALA A 82 2.50 5.35 -14.33
C ALA A 82 2.49 6.25 -15.58
N ALA A 83 2.82 7.54 -15.48
CA ALA A 83 2.98 8.40 -16.66
C ALA A 83 4.15 8.02 -17.57
N THR A 84 5.13 7.29 -17.05
CA THR A 84 6.23 6.70 -17.82
C THR A 84 5.91 5.26 -18.17
N SER A 85 5.47 4.43 -17.21
CA SER A 85 5.19 3.02 -17.47
C SER A 85 4.08 2.83 -18.50
N SER A 86 3.07 3.71 -18.55
CA SER A 86 2.01 3.63 -19.58
C SER A 86 2.51 3.88 -21.01
N CYS A 87 3.67 4.51 -21.18
CA CYS A 87 4.27 4.71 -22.49
C CYS A 87 4.88 3.42 -23.08
N SER A 88 4.97 2.33 -22.31
CA SER A 88 5.41 1.03 -22.84
C SER A 88 4.36 0.40 -23.76
N TRP A 89 3.07 0.65 -23.49
CA TRP A 89 1.94 -0.08 -24.08
C TRP A 89 2.11 -1.61 -23.96
N ASP A 90 2.75 -2.06 -22.87
CA ASP A 90 3.10 -3.46 -22.63
C ASP A 90 2.46 -3.93 -21.31
N GLU A 91 1.38 -4.70 -21.44
CA GLU A 91 0.64 -5.25 -20.29
C GLU A 91 1.43 -6.32 -19.54
N GLU A 92 2.26 -7.10 -20.24
CA GLU A 92 3.09 -8.14 -19.62
C GLU A 92 4.16 -7.48 -18.74
N LEU A 93 4.79 -6.41 -19.22
CA LEU A 93 5.75 -5.63 -18.43
C LEU A 93 5.11 -5.00 -17.18
N LEU A 94 3.90 -4.45 -17.29
CA LEU A 94 3.18 -3.90 -16.13
C LEU A 94 2.78 -5.00 -15.13
N PHE A 95 2.47 -6.20 -15.62
CA PHE A 95 2.21 -7.34 -14.76
C PHE A 95 3.48 -7.76 -13.99
N GLU A 96 4.63 -7.82 -14.67
CA GLU A 96 5.93 -8.09 -14.03
C GLU A 96 6.28 -7.03 -12.96
N GLU A 97 6.03 -5.75 -13.26
CA GLU A 97 6.16 -4.65 -12.29
C GLU A 97 5.29 -4.90 -11.04
N GLY A 98 4.04 -5.29 -11.25
CA GLY A 98 3.11 -5.65 -10.17
C GLY A 98 3.56 -6.84 -9.32
N VAL A 99 4.11 -7.88 -9.95
CA VAL A 99 4.65 -9.06 -9.25
C VAL A 99 5.83 -8.65 -8.37
N ALA A 100 6.78 -7.88 -8.90
CA ALA A 100 7.93 -7.41 -8.12
C ALA A 100 7.51 -6.52 -6.94
N MET A 101 6.52 -5.63 -7.12
CA MET A 101 5.94 -4.86 -6.01
C MET A 101 5.29 -5.76 -4.94
N ALA A 102 4.61 -6.84 -5.35
CA ALA A 102 3.99 -7.78 -4.42
C ALA A 102 5.04 -8.58 -3.62
N GLU A 103 6.17 -8.96 -4.23
CA GLU A 103 7.28 -9.61 -3.53
C GLU A 103 7.86 -8.73 -2.42
N GLU A 104 8.02 -7.43 -2.68
CA GLU A 104 8.44 -6.46 -1.65
C GLU A 104 7.40 -6.34 -0.53
N CYS A 105 6.11 -6.31 -0.88
CA CYS A 105 5.03 -6.30 0.11
C CYS A 105 5.07 -7.55 1.01
N LEU A 106 5.27 -8.73 0.44
CA LEU A 106 5.37 -9.98 1.19
C LEU A 106 6.57 -9.97 2.14
N LYS A 107 7.75 -9.56 1.65
CA LYS A 107 8.96 -9.39 2.48
C LYS A 107 8.70 -8.46 3.67
N GLU A 108 7.99 -7.37 3.41
CA GLU A 108 7.68 -6.34 4.41
C GLU A 108 6.36 -6.58 5.16
N LYS A 109 5.72 -7.73 5.02
CA LYS A 109 4.46 -8.09 5.71
C LYS A 109 3.33 -7.06 5.50
N VAL A 110 3.24 -6.52 4.29
CA VAL A 110 2.17 -5.64 3.84
C VAL A 110 1.17 -6.47 3.04
N SER A 111 -0.11 -6.42 3.41
CA SER A 111 -1.15 -7.21 2.74
C SER A 111 -1.86 -6.46 1.62
N VAL A 112 -1.84 -5.12 1.66
CA VAL A 112 -2.46 -4.27 0.62
C VAL A 112 -1.52 -3.12 0.30
N ILE A 113 -1.13 -3.02 -0.96
CA ILE A 113 -0.48 -1.83 -1.51
C ILE A 113 -1.56 -0.86 -2.04
N LEU A 114 -1.45 0.42 -1.72
CA LEU A 114 -2.41 1.45 -2.12
C LEU A 114 -2.11 1.92 -3.55
N GLY A 115 -2.49 1.09 -4.51
CA GLY A 115 -2.36 1.38 -5.94
C GLY A 115 -3.14 0.38 -6.79
N PRO A 116 -3.10 0.55 -8.12
CA PRO A 116 -2.48 1.67 -8.83
C PRO A 116 -3.39 2.91 -8.88
N GLY A 117 -2.86 4.05 -9.33
CA GLY A 117 -3.65 5.25 -9.61
C GLY A 117 -4.20 5.21 -11.04
N THR A 118 -5.53 5.23 -11.20
CA THR A 118 -6.19 5.10 -12.51
C THR A 118 -7.15 6.24 -12.84
N ASN A 119 -7.00 7.40 -12.18
CA ASN A 119 -7.79 8.57 -12.55
C ASN A 119 -7.43 9.06 -13.97
N ILE A 120 -8.44 9.49 -14.73
CA ILE A 120 -8.24 10.04 -16.07
C ILE A 120 -7.48 11.36 -16.00
N LYS A 121 -6.45 11.51 -16.85
CA LYS A 121 -5.70 12.76 -17.06
C LYS A 121 -6.53 13.82 -17.81
N ARG A 122 -7.67 14.21 -17.25
CA ARG A 122 -8.62 15.18 -17.86
C ARG A 122 -7.95 16.50 -18.26
N SER A 123 -6.99 16.95 -17.46
CA SER A 123 -6.27 18.20 -17.66
C SER A 123 -4.79 17.99 -17.35
N PRO A 124 -3.87 18.53 -18.17
CA PRO A 124 -2.44 18.32 -17.98
C PRO A 124 -1.90 18.93 -16.67
N VAL A 125 -2.62 19.87 -16.06
CA VAL A 125 -2.18 20.56 -14.83
C VAL A 125 -2.59 19.87 -13.52
N CYS A 126 -3.21 18.68 -13.57
CA CYS A 126 -3.50 17.93 -12.35
C CYS A 126 -2.18 17.44 -11.72
N GLY A 127 -1.94 17.81 -10.46
CA GLY A 127 -0.69 17.56 -9.76
C GLY A 127 -0.34 16.08 -9.54
N ARG A 128 -1.32 15.18 -9.71
CA ARG A 128 -1.15 13.72 -9.58
C ARG A 128 -1.07 13.00 -10.93
N ASN A 129 -1.04 13.72 -12.05
CA ASN A 129 -0.96 13.09 -13.37
C ASN A 129 0.26 12.16 -13.54
N PHE A 130 1.34 12.40 -12.81
CA PHE A 130 2.55 11.57 -12.89
C PHE A 130 2.30 10.11 -12.46
N GLU A 131 1.37 9.86 -11.53
CA GLU A 131 1.05 8.51 -11.02
C GLU A 131 -0.22 7.91 -11.64
N TYR A 132 -0.79 8.56 -12.66
CA TYR A 132 -1.93 8.06 -13.43
C TYR A 132 -1.49 7.58 -14.82
N PHE A 133 -2.21 6.60 -15.38
CA PHE A 133 -1.83 5.99 -16.66
C PHE A 133 -2.09 6.89 -17.88
N SER A 134 -3.34 7.25 -18.15
CA SER A 134 -3.73 7.86 -19.44
C SER A 134 -4.88 8.86 -19.33
N GLU A 135 -5.10 9.61 -20.41
CA GLU A 135 -6.34 10.34 -20.67
C GLU A 135 -7.42 9.48 -21.34
N ASP A 136 -7.01 8.34 -21.91
CA ASP A 136 -7.85 7.32 -22.56
C ASP A 136 -8.27 6.24 -21.54
N PRO A 137 -9.56 5.84 -21.50
CA PRO A 137 -10.11 4.89 -20.53
C PRO A 137 -9.87 3.41 -20.84
#